data_AF-A0A939KU03-F1
#
_entry.id   AF-A0A939KU03-F1
#
_cell.length_a   1.000
_cell.length_b   1.000
_cell.length_c   1.000
_cell.angle_alpha   90.00
_cell.angle_beta   90.00
_cell.angle_gamma   90.00
#
_symmetry.space_group_name_H-M   'P 1'
#
loop_
_entity.id
_entity.type
_entity.pdbx_description
1 polymer ?
#
loop_
_entity_poly.entity_id
_entity_poly.type
_entity_poly.pdbx_seq_one_letter_code
_entity_poly.pdbx_strand_id
1 'polypeptide(L)'
;MTGYWFWERPSDWKAPRELVEFLGAGPPPVCIGFGSMQNRDPQRMTALALAALAQTGQRGILLTGWGGLIHGHLPDTVFQLDYVRAKRSSVSQVCGQANNAL
;
A
#
# COMPACT_ATOMS: atom_id res chain seq x y z
N MET A 1 33.05 7.17 15.95
CA MET A 1 32.43 8.01 14.92
C MET A 1 30.96 7.65 14.85
N THR A 2 30.07 8.63 15.01
CA THR A 2 28.63 8.47 14.81
C THR A 2 28.24 9.36 13.62
N GLY A 3 27.43 8.82 12.70
CA GLY A 3 26.96 9.52 11.51
C GLY A 3 25.56 9.01 11.14
N TYR A 4 24.75 9.89 10.57
CA TYR A 4 23.47 9.52 9.98
C TYR A 4 23.73 8.84 8.63
N TRP A 5 23.30 7.59 8.48
CA TRP A 5 23.31 6.90 7.20
C TRP A 5 22.12 7.37 6.36
N PHE A 6 22.39 8.24 5.39
CA PHE A 6 21.44 8.54 4.32
C PHE A 6 21.65 7.53 3.20
N TRP A 7 20.76 6.54 3.10
CA TRP A 7 20.75 5.64 1.95
C TRP A 7 20.13 6.39 0.77
N GLU A 8 20.92 6.68 -0.26
CA GLU A 8 20.40 7.17 -1.54
C GLU A 8 19.39 6.14 -2.05
N ARG A 9 18.11 6.55 -2.15
CA ARG A 9 17.05 5.68 -2.67
C ARG A 9 17.26 5.56 -4.18
N PRO A 10 17.51 4.35 -4.71
CA PRO A 10 17.43 4.15 -6.15
C PRO A 10 15.99 4.48 -6.57
N SER A 11 15.83 5.51 -7.40
CA SER A 11 14.55 6.01 -7.93
C SER A 11 14.06 5.23 -9.15
N ASP A 12 14.61 4.03 -9.38
CA ASP A 12 14.30 3.19 -10.53
C ASP A 12 12.93 2.51 -10.45
N TRP A 13 12.26 2.61 -9.30
CA TRP A 13 10.89 2.14 -9.16
C TRP A 13 9.91 3.07 -9.86
N LYS A 14 9.34 2.59 -10.97
CA LYS A 14 8.20 3.21 -11.64
C LYS A 14 6.91 2.63 -11.09
N ALA A 15 6.01 3.50 -10.62
CA ALA A 15 4.67 3.10 -10.23
C ALA A 15 3.95 2.45 -11.44
N PRO A 16 3.25 1.33 -11.25
CA PRO A 16 2.37 0.77 -12.27
C PRO A 16 1.36 1.82 -12.72
N ARG A 17 1.04 1.85 -14.02
CA ARG A 17 0.08 2.80 -14.58
C ARG A 17 -1.26 2.77 -13.84
N GLU A 18 -1.73 1.58 -13.50
CA GLU A 18 -2.98 1.36 -12.77
C GLU A 18 -2.98 2.03 -11.39
N LEU A 19 -1.84 2.03 -10.69
CA LEU A 19 -1.70 2.72 -9.40
C LEU A 19 -1.77 4.23 -9.58
N VAL A 20 -1.13 4.77 -10.62
CA VAL A 20 -1.17 6.21 -10.92
C VAL A 20 -2.59 6.65 -11.28
N GLU A 21 -3.29 5.85 -12.08
CA GLU A 21 -4.70 6.11 -12.45
C GLU A 21 -5.61 6.04 -11.22
N PHE A 22 -5.45 5.03 -10.35
CA PHE A 22 -6.21 4.92 -9.10
C PHE A 22 -5.99 6.12 -8.16
N LEU A 23 -4.74 6.55 -8.01
CA LEU A 23 -4.39 7.75 -7.23
C LEU A 23 -5.06 9.00 -7.81
N GLY A 24 -5.02 9.18 -9.13
CA GLY A 24 -5.63 10.33 -9.82
C GLY A 24 -7.17 10.31 -9.92
N ALA A 25 -7.81 9.16 -9.71
CA ALA A 25 -9.26 9.00 -9.87
C ALA A 25 -10.13 9.54 -8.71
N GLY A 26 -9.55 10.22 -7.71
CA GLY A 26 -10.34 10.74 -6.59
C GLY A 26 -9.54 11.19 -5.36
N PRO A 27 -10.16 11.22 -4.16
CA PRO A 27 -9.54 11.73 -2.93
C PRO A 27 -8.46 10.78 -2.35
N PRO A 28 -7.37 11.30 -1.74
CA PRO A 28 -6.24 10.51 -1.26
C PRO A 28 -6.62 9.17 -0.58
N PRO A 29 -6.10 8.01 -1.03
CA PRO A 29 -6.43 6.73 -0.43
C PRO A 29 -5.59 6.45 0.83
N VAL A 30 -6.15 5.64 1.74
CA VAL A 30 -5.46 5.15 2.94
C VAL A 30 -4.62 3.92 2.60
N CYS A 31 -3.32 3.97 2.85
CA CYS A 31 -2.43 2.82 2.67
C CYS A 31 -2.42 1.92 3.92
N ILE A 32 -2.73 0.63 3.75
CA ILE A 32 -2.76 -0.37 4.82
C ILE A 32 -1.76 -1.48 4.48
N GLY A 33 -0.77 -1.69 5.34
CA GLY A 33 0.22 -2.76 5.19
C GLY A 33 0.63 -3.32 6.54
N PHE A 34 0.70 -4.66 6.62
CA PHE A 34 1.07 -5.37 7.85
C PHE A 34 2.56 -5.69 7.95
N GLY A 35 3.35 -5.34 6.93
CA GLY A 35 4.80 -5.55 6.92
C GLY A 35 5.19 -7.03 7.04
N SER A 36 6.27 -7.30 7.78
CA SER A 36 6.80 -8.66 8.00
C SER A 36 6.06 -9.45 9.09
N MET A 37 4.88 -8.99 9.54
CA MET A 37 4.07 -9.78 10.46
C MET A 37 3.54 -11.00 9.72
N GLN A 38 3.97 -12.19 10.15
CA GLN A 38 3.36 -13.44 9.73
C GLN A 38 1.96 -13.48 10.35
N ASN A 39 0.97 -13.05 9.60
CA ASN A 39 -0.38 -13.00 10.11
C ASN A 39 -0.95 -14.43 10.19
N ARG A 40 -1.47 -14.81 11.36
CA ARG A 40 -2.09 -16.12 11.60
C ARG A 40 -3.38 -16.31 10.81
N ASP A 41 -4.06 -15.23 10.45
CA ASP A 41 -5.30 -15.25 9.66
C ASP A 41 -5.33 -14.09 8.65
N PRO A 42 -4.73 -14.30 7.46
CA PRO A 42 -4.69 -13.28 6.41
C PRO A 42 -6.08 -12.94 5.86
N GLN A 43 -7.02 -13.89 5.82
CA GLN A 43 -8.39 -13.68 5.37
C GLN A 43 -9.12 -12.69 6.27
N ARG A 44 -9.08 -12.95 7.58
CA ARG A 44 -9.75 -12.11 8.57
C ARG A 44 -9.20 -10.70 8.59
N MET A 45 -7.89 -10.53 8.43
CA MET A 45 -7.31 -9.19 8.41
C MET A 45 -7.64 -8.41 7.14
N THR A 46 -7.66 -9.06 5.97
CA THR A 46 -8.17 -8.42 4.75
C THR A 46 -9.63 -8.01 4.93
N ALA A 47 -10.47 -8.88 5.47
CA ALA A 47 -11.88 -8.58 5.70
C ALA A 47 -12.08 -7.40 6.67
N LEU A 48 -11.30 -7.34 7.76
CA LEU A 48 -11.32 -6.23 8.70
C LEU A 48 -10.89 -4.91 8.06
N ALA A 49 -9.83 -4.93 7.25
CA ALA A 49 -9.37 -3.74 6.53
C ALA A 49 -10.43 -3.23 5.55
N LEU A 50 -11.06 -4.12 4.79
CA LEU A 50 -12.15 -3.79 3.87
C LEU A 50 -13.37 -3.23 4.61
N ALA A 51 -13.75 -3.84 5.73
CA ALA A 51 -14.87 -3.36 6.55
C ALA A 51 -14.60 -1.97 7.13
N ALA A 52 -13.36 -1.68 7.53
CA ALA A 52 -12.98 -0.35 8.03
C ALA A 52 -13.03 0.71 6.93
N LEU A 53 -12.53 0.40 5.74
CA LEU A 53 -12.60 1.29 4.57
C LEU A 53 -14.05 1.57 4.16
N ALA A 54 -14.89 0.53 4.12
CA ALA A 54 -16.31 0.67 3.81
C ALA A 54 -17.05 1.53 4.84
N GLN A 55 -16.82 1.30 6.13
CA GLN A 55 -17.44 2.10 7.21
C GLN A 55 -17.01 3.57 7.19
N THR A 56 -15.77 3.84 6.78
CA THR A 56 -15.24 5.21 6.72
C THR A 56 -15.49 5.90 5.37
N GLY A 57 -16.01 5.19 4.37
CA GLY A 57 -16.17 5.70 3.00
C GLY A 57 -14.85 6.04 2.31
N GLN A 58 -13.72 5.54 2.82
CA GLN A 58 -12.40 5.85 2.30
C GLN A 58 -11.96 4.87 1.23
N ARG A 59 -11.18 5.38 0.27
CA ARG A 59 -10.45 4.55 -0.68
C ARG A 59 -9.21 3.98 0.01
N GLY A 60 -8.78 2.79 -0.38
CA GLY A 60 -7.67 2.09 0.28
C GLY A 60 -6.63 1.55 -0.69
N ILE A 61 -5.38 1.49 -0.25
CA ILE A 61 -4.33 0.71 -0.90
C ILE A 61 -3.92 -0.40 0.05
N LEU A 62 -4.17 -1.66 -0.33
CA LEU A 62 -3.72 -2.83 0.43
C LEU A 62 -2.34 -3.25 -0.05
N LEU A 63 -1.36 -3.12 0.84
CA LEU A 63 0.02 -3.49 0.57
C LEU A 63 0.23 -4.97 0.92
N THR A 64 0.19 -5.83 -0.08
CA THR A 64 0.29 -7.28 0.09
C THR A 64 1.75 -7.70 -0.05
N GLY A 65 2.42 -8.02 1.04
CA GLY A 65 3.77 -8.60 1.03
C GLY A 65 3.78 -10.07 1.41
N TRP A 66 4.96 -10.57 1.81
CA TRP A 66 5.20 -11.95 2.26
C TRP A 66 4.31 -12.45 3.43
N GLY A 67 3.50 -11.57 4.04
CA GLY A 67 2.85 -11.77 5.35
C GLY A 67 1.32 -11.89 5.35
N GLY A 68 0.65 -11.83 4.21
CA GLY A 68 -0.73 -12.31 4.14
C GLY A 68 -1.84 -11.25 4.19
N LEU A 69 -1.99 -10.56 3.07
CA LEU A 69 -3.29 -10.07 2.61
C LEU A 69 -3.59 -10.79 1.30
N ILE A 70 -4.83 -11.21 1.11
CA ILE A 70 -5.18 -12.18 0.07
C ILE A 70 -5.62 -11.48 -1.20
N HIS A 71 -5.15 -12.01 -2.34
CA HIS A 71 -5.66 -11.68 -3.66
C HIS A 71 -7.11 -12.15 -3.78
N GLY A 72 -8.05 -11.23 -3.98
CA GLY A 72 -9.47 -11.55 -4.07
C GLY A 72 -10.27 -10.49 -4.81
N HIS A 73 -11.60 -10.67 -4.84
CA HIS A 73 -12.52 -9.68 -5.40
C HIS A 73 -12.59 -8.47 -4.45
N LEU A 74 -11.78 -7.46 -4.76
CA LEU A 74 -11.75 -6.19 -4.03
C LEU A 74 -12.75 -5.22 -4.66
N PRO A 75 -13.42 -4.37 -3.87
CA PRO A 75 -14.23 -3.29 -4.43
C PRO A 75 -13.35 -2.29 -5.18
N ASP A 76 -13.92 -1.58 -6.16
CA ASP A 76 -13.21 -0.59 -7.00
C ASP A 76 -12.54 0.54 -6.19
N THR A 77 -12.96 0.73 -4.94
CA THR A 77 -12.37 1.69 -4.00
C THR A 77 -11.07 1.21 -3.36
N VAL A 78 -10.63 -0.02 -3.64
CA VAL A 78 -9.46 -0.64 -3.02
C VAL A 78 -8.48 -1.16 -4.07
N PHE A 79 -7.28 -0.58 -4.08
CA PHE A 79 -6.20 -1.02 -4.94
C PHE A 79 -5.26 -1.96 -4.21
N GLN A 80 -4.89 -3.07 -4.83
CA GLN A 80 -3.93 -4.01 -4.26
C GLN A 80 -2.53 -3.75 -4.83
N LEU A 81 -1.53 -3.60 -3.96
CA LEU A 81 -0.14 -3.41 -4.36
C LEU A 81 0.77 -4.47 -3.72
N ASP A 82 1.44 -5.26 -4.56
CA ASP A 82 2.36 -6.30 -4.09
C ASP A 82 3.77 -5.75 -3.76
N TYR A 83 4.22 -5.99 -2.52
CA TYR A 83 5.55 -5.64 -2.00
C TYR A 83 6.70 -6.41 -2.67
N VAL A 84 6.47 -7.59 -3.26
CA VAL A 84 7.55 -8.37 -3.90
C VAL A 84 8.08 -7.66 -5.17
N ARG A 85 7.26 -6.81 -5.80
CA ARG A 85 7.67 -5.93 -6.90
C ARG A 85 8.02 -4.50 -6.47
N ALA A 86 7.63 -4.09 -5.26
CA ALA A 86 7.94 -2.78 -4.71
C ALA A 86 9.13 -2.90 -3.75
N LYS A 87 10.31 -2.38 -4.13
CA LYS A 87 11.46 -2.29 -3.20
C LYS A 87 11.00 -1.65 -1.88
N ARG A 88 11.61 -2.01 -0.76
CA ARG A 88 11.25 -1.51 0.59
C ARG A 88 11.14 0.03 0.67
N SER A 89 11.90 0.73 -0.17
CA SER A 89 11.88 2.19 -0.36
C SER A 89 10.63 2.73 -1.09
N SER A 90 9.98 1.92 -1.92
CA SER A 90 8.84 2.28 -2.75
C SER A 90 7.55 2.42 -1.97
N VAL A 91 7.40 1.75 -0.81
CA VAL A 91 6.17 1.92 0.00
C VAL A 91 6.11 3.27 0.69
N SER A 92 7.22 3.76 1.23
CA SER A 92 7.27 5.13 1.72
C SER A 92 7.00 6.14 0.59
N GLN A 93 7.37 5.81 -0.65
CA GLN A 93 7.06 6.62 -1.82
C GLN A 93 5.58 6.55 -2.21
N VAL A 94 4.92 5.39 -2.14
CA VAL A 94 3.48 5.25 -2.44
C VAL A 94 2.63 5.93 -1.36
N CYS A 95 2.92 5.69 -0.08
CA CYS A 95 2.25 6.39 1.01
C CYS A 95 2.54 7.90 0.96
N GLY A 96 3.76 8.28 0.58
CA GLY A 96 4.16 9.67 0.37
C GLY A 96 3.43 10.33 -0.81
N GLN A 97 3.30 9.64 -1.94
CA GLN A 97 2.56 10.11 -3.12
C GLN A 97 1.06 10.19 -2.85
N ALA A 98 0.48 9.27 -2.09
CA ALA A 98 -0.91 9.35 -1.63
C ALA A 98 -1.13 10.60 -0.77
N ASN A 99 -0.18 10.95 0.10
CA ASN A 99 -0.26 12.15 0.94
C ASN A 99 0.02 13.47 0.19
N ASN A 100 0.73 13.42 -0.94
CA ASN A 100 1.18 14.61 -1.69
C ASN A 100 0.41 14.83 -3.01
N ALA A 101 -0.68 14.09 -3.24
CA ALA A 101 -1.56 14.26 -4.41
C ALA A 101 -2.59 15.40 -4.21
N LEU A 102 -2.20 16.46 -3.50
CA LEU A 102 -2.94 17.72 -3.35
C LEU A 102 -2.38 18.79 -4.28
#